data_AF-A0A349ALJ1-F1
#
_entry.id   AF-A0A349ALJ1-F1
#
_cell.length_a   1.000
_cell.length_b   1.000
_cell.length_c   1.000
_cell.angle_alpha   90.00
_cell.angle_beta   90.00
_cell.angle_gamma   90.00
#
_symmetry.space_group_name_H-M   'P 1'
#
loop_
_entity.id
_entity.type
_entity.pdbx_description
1 polymer ?
#
loop_
_entity_poly.entity_id
_entity_poly.type
_entity_poly.pdbx_seq_one_letter_code
_entity_poly.pdbx_strand_id
1 'polypeptide(L)'
;MAKIFPIVVAPLFAIWLLIKGQYMRLFKGIAAFTGVVLLTIIPWLIMDAGSLSSFLTYHMDRGLHAESTYGSFIILGQHFGWTSVEWDFSFGSFNITSGLADNLADASFYIMGLVLIFAYALFTYQLRKQEITKLGTDDTQ
;
A
#
# COMPACT_ATOMS: atom_id res chain seq x y z
N MET A 1 -12.58 -4.01 -4.59
CA MET A 1 -12.70 -4.49 -3.19
C MET A 1 -11.48 -5.31 -2.75
N ALA A 2 -10.27 -4.79 -2.98
CA ALA A 2 -9.08 -5.20 -2.25
C ALA A 2 -8.54 -3.92 -1.64
N LYS A 3 -8.83 -3.68 -0.35
CA LYS A 3 -8.13 -2.63 0.39
C LYS A 3 -6.64 -2.93 0.24
N ILE A 4 -5.78 -1.93 0.06
CA ILE A 4 -4.32 -2.09 -0.17
C ILE A 4 -3.62 -2.83 1.00
N PHE A 5 -4.32 -3.03 2.11
CA PHE A 5 -3.88 -3.69 3.33
C PHE A 5 -3.10 -5.01 3.14
N PRO A 6 -3.53 -6.01 2.35
CA PRO A 6 -2.76 -7.24 2.18
C PRO A 6 -1.39 -7.01 1.56
N ILE A 7 -1.25 -6.03 0.67
CA ILE A 7 0.03 -5.67 0.02
C ILE A 7 0.98 -5.03 1.04
N VAL A 8 0.46 -4.30 2.02
CA VAL A 8 1.26 -3.71 3.11
C VAL A 8 1.66 -4.76 4.14
N VAL A 9 0.78 -5.73 4.44
CA VAL A 9 1.01 -6.71 5.50
C VAL A 9 1.83 -7.92 5.02
N ALA A 10 1.69 -8.33 3.76
CA ALA A 10 2.42 -9.50 3.23
C ALA A 10 3.96 -9.38 3.36
N PRO A 11 4.60 -8.23 3.09
CA PRO A 11 6.04 -8.04 3.32
C PRO A 11 6.45 -8.25 4.77
N LEU A 12 5.63 -7.85 5.75
CA LEU A 12 5.92 -8.07 7.17
C LEU A 12 5.97 -9.56 7.50
N PHE A 13 5.02 -10.35 6.98
CA PHE A 13 5.04 -11.81 7.13
C PHE A 13 6.24 -12.45 6.41
N ALA A 14 6.59 -11.95 5.23
CA ALA A 14 7.75 -12.44 4.49
C ALA A 14 9.05 -12.17 5.27
N ILE A 15 9.24 -10.95 5.77
CA ILE A 15 10.37 -10.56 6.63
C ILE A 15 10.45 -11.47 7.85
N TRP A 16 9.32 -11.71 8.53
CA TRP A 16 9.26 -12.58 9.70
C TRP A 16 9.68 -14.02 9.39
N LEU A 17 9.17 -14.60 8.29
CA LEU A 17 9.55 -15.95 7.84
C LEU A 17 11.02 -16.04 7.44
N LEU A 18 11.57 -15.01 6.78
CA LEU A 18 12.98 -14.94 6.39
C LEU A 18 13.89 -14.91 7.62
N ILE A 19 13.58 -14.08 8.62
CA ILE A 19 14.35 -14.00 9.87
C ILE A 19 14.31 -15.33 10.63
N LYS A 20 13.19 -16.05 10.56
CA LYS A 20 13.04 -17.40 11.13
C LYS A 20 13.64 -18.54 10.28
N GLY A 21 14.25 -18.24 9.14
CA GLY A 21 14.80 -19.23 8.22
C GLY A 21 13.77 -20.16 7.56
N GLN A 22 12.47 -19.80 7.59
CA GLN A 22 11.37 -20.63 7.08
C GLN A 22 11.14 -20.44 5.57
N TYR A 23 12.19 -20.59 4.76
CA TYR A 23 12.17 -20.30 3.32
C TYR A 23 11.14 -21.13 2.55
N MET A 24 10.99 -22.41 2.90
CA MET A 24 10.03 -23.29 2.22
C MET A 24 8.57 -22.85 2.49
N ARG A 25 8.29 -22.33 3.69
CA ARG A 25 6.97 -21.81 4.03
C ARG A 25 6.66 -20.51 3.29
N LEU A 26 7.67 -19.64 3.16
CA LEU A 26 7.58 -18.43 2.34
C LEU A 26 7.31 -18.78 0.87
N PHE A 27 8.07 -19.72 0.29
CA PHE A 27 7.89 -20.15 -1.09
C PHE A 27 6.50 -20.72 -1.35
N LYS A 28 6.01 -21.60 -0.46
CA LYS A 28 4.64 -22.13 -0.55
C LYS A 28 3.58 -21.04 -0.49
N GLY A 29 3.77 -20.04 0.37
CA GLY A 29 2.88 -18.88 0.47
C GLY A 29 2.85 -18.05 -0.82
N ILE A 30 4.03 -17.74 -1.37
CA ILE A 30 4.17 -17.01 -2.65
C ILE A 30 3.52 -17.80 -3.79
N ALA A 31 3.82 -19.10 -3.90
CA ALA A 31 3.26 -19.95 -4.93
C ALA A 31 1.72 -20.03 -4.85
N ALA A 32 1.17 -20.19 -3.64
CA ALA A 32 -0.28 -20.20 -3.42
C ALA A 32 -0.91 -18.86 -3.79
N PHE A 33 -0.34 -17.74 -3.35
CA PHE A 33 -0.82 -16.39 -3.68
C PHE A 33 -0.81 -16.16 -5.20
N THR A 34 0.32 -16.41 -5.85
CA THR A 34 0.46 -16.30 -7.31
C THR A 34 -0.54 -17.19 -8.03
N GLY A 35 -0.73 -18.44 -7.57
CA GLY A 35 -1.71 -19.35 -8.13
C GLY A 35 -3.14 -18.82 -8.08
N VAL A 36 -3.56 -18.26 -6.92
CA VAL A 36 -4.89 -17.65 -6.76
C VAL A 36 -5.06 -16.40 -7.62
N VAL A 37 -4.05 -15.53 -7.67
CA VAL A 37 -4.05 -14.33 -8.51
C VAL A 37 -4.18 -14.71 -9.98
N LEU A 38 -3.37 -15.66 -10.45
CA LEU A 38 -3.44 -16.15 -11.84
C LEU A 38 -4.79 -16.78 -12.13
N LEU A 39 -5.32 -17.62 -11.24
CA LEU A 39 -6.63 -18.25 -11.43
C LEU A 39 -7.76 -17.21 -11.52
N THR A 40 -7.62 -16.07 -10.82
CA THR A 40 -8.60 -14.98 -10.86
C THR A 40 -8.45 -14.11 -12.11
N ILE A 41 -7.22 -13.82 -12.54
CA ILE A 41 -6.93 -12.89 -13.65
C ILE A 41 -6.99 -13.58 -15.02
N ILE A 42 -6.56 -14.84 -15.13
CA ILE A 42 -6.49 -15.56 -16.41
C ILE A 42 -7.86 -15.62 -17.14
N PRO A 43 -8.98 -15.99 -16.50
CA PRO A 43 -10.28 -16.02 -17.18
C PRO A 43 -10.64 -14.67 -17.79
N TRP A 44 -10.33 -13.59 -17.08
CA TRP A 44 -10.60 -12.24 -17.54
C TRP A 44 -9.70 -11.81 -18.70
N LEU A 45 -8.40 -12.15 -18.64
CA LEU A 45 -7.46 -11.90 -19.74
C LEU A 45 -7.81 -12.68 -21.02
N ILE A 46 -8.36 -13.88 -20.89
CA ILE A 46 -8.84 -14.67 -22.04
C ILE A 46 -10.06 -14.01 -22.70
N MET A 47 -10.93 -13.39 -21.90
CA MET A 47 -12.15 -12.76 -22.41
C MET A 47 -11.92 -11.40 -23.05
N ASP A 48 -11.11 -10.54 -22.43
CA ASP A 48 -10.77 -9.22 -22.97
C ASP A 48 -9.47 -8.67 -22.35
N ALA A 49 -8.34 -8.90 -23.02
CA ALA A 49 -7.04 -8.41 -22.58
C ALA A 49 -6.94 -6.86 -22.56
N GLY A 50 -7.74 -6.14 -23.35
CA GLY A 50 -7.75 -4.67 -23.39
C GLY A 50 -8.45 -4.03 -22.19
N SER A 51 -9.27 -4.80 -21.48
CA SER A 51 -9.96 -4.33 -20.28
C SER A 51 -9.03 -4.12 -19.08
N LEU A 52 -7.89 -4.82 -19.01
CA LEU A 52 -6.92 -4.68 -17.90
C LEU A 52 -6.21 -3.32 -17.93
N SER A 53 -5.72 -2.89 -19.10
CA SER A 53 -5.10 -1.57 -19.22
C SER A 53 -6.12 -0.47 -18.95
N SER A 54 -7.32 -0.58 -19.52
CA SER A 54 -8.40 0.39 -19.30
C SER A 54 -8.80 0.48 -17.82
N PHE A 55 -8.87 -0.66 -17.13
CA PHE A 55 -9.12 -0.71 -15.69
C PHE A 55 -8.01 -0.06 -14.87
N LEU A 56 -6.74 -0.30 -15.22
CA LEU A 56 -5.61 0.31 -14.54
C LEU A 56 -5.56 1.82 -14.76
N THR A 57 -5.67 2.28 -16.01
CA THR A 57 -5.71 3.71 -16.35
C THR A 57 -6.88 4.41 -15.66
N TYR A 58 -8.06 3.80 -15.60
CA TYR A 58 -9.21 4.34 -14.86
C TYR A 58 -8.92 4.59 -13.38
N HIS A 59 -8.10 3.76 -12.73
CA HIS A 59 -7.72 3.96 -11.33
C HIS A 59 -6.50 4.87 -11.15
N MET A 60 -5.63 4.97 -12.16
CA MET A 60 -4.48 5.88 -12.16
C MET A 60 -4.88 7.33 -12.42
N ASP A 61 -5.88 7.57 -13.26
CA ASP A 61 -6.39 8.91 -13.59
C ASP A 61 -7.30 9.49 -12.48
N ARG A 62 -7.44 8.76 -11.37
CA ARG A 62 -8.35 9.13 -10.29
C ARG A 62 -7.73 10.23 -9.43
N GLY A 63 -8.44 11.35 -9.30
CA GLY A 63 -8.04 12.48 -8.47
C GLY A 63 -8.02 12.17 -6.97
N LEU A 64 -7.60 13.17 -6.18
CA LEU A 64 -7.57 13.05 -4.72
C LEU A 64 -9.00 12.99 -4.16
N HIS A 65 -9.37 11.88 -3.54
CA HIS A 65 -10.70 11.76 -2.93
C HIS A 65 -10.85 12.73 -1.75
N ALA A 66 -12.00 13.39 -1.66
CA ALA A 66 -12.30 14.27 -0.53
C ALA A 66 -12.29 13.56 0.82
N GLU A 67 -12.73 12.30 0.84
CA GLU A 67 -12.80 11.45 2.04
C GLU A 67 -11.45 10.80 2.40
N SER A 68 -10.40 11.10 1.65
CA SER A 68 -9.06 10.62 1.99
C SER A 68 -8.42 11.48 3.09
N THR A 69 -7.45 10.90 3.81
CA THR A 69 -6.64 11.63 4.80
C THR A 69 -5.98 12.87 4.17
N TYR A 70 -5.49 12.76 2.95
CA TYR A 70 -4.91 13.87 2.21
C TYR A 70 -5.95 14.93 1.82
N GLY A 71 -7.14 14.50 1.38
CA GLY A 71 -8.26 15.41 1.10
C GLY A 71 -8.64 16.27 2.31
N SER A 72 -8.62 15.67 3.51
CA SER A 72 -8.86 16.40 4.76
C SER A 72 -7.84 17.52 5.01
N PHE A 73 -6.55 17.28 4.73
CA PHE A 73 -5.51 18.32 4.87
C PHE A 73 -5.68 19.45 3.85
N ILE A 74 -6.08 19.14 2.62
CA ILE A 74 -6.33 20.15 1.59
C ILE A 74 -7.55 21.01 1.95
N ILE A 75 -8.64 20.42 2.43
CA ILE A 75 -9.82 21.14 2.92
C ILE A 75 -9.45 22.05 4.12
N LEU A 76 -8.59 21.58 5.03
CA LEU A 76 -8.06 22.41 6.10
C LEU A 76 -7.22 23.58 5.55
N GLY A 77 -6.39 23.34 4.53
CA GLY A 77 -5.64 24.39 3.83
C GLY A 77 -6.56 25.46 3.23
N GLN A 78 -7.72 25.06 2.70
CA GLN A 78 -8.73 26.00 2.22
C GLN A 78 -9.31 26.84 3.35
N HIS A 79 -9.59 26.23 4.51
CA HIS A 79 -10.08 26.96 5.68
C HIS A 79 -9.14 28.10 6.12
N PHE A 80 -7.82 27.90 6.00
CA PHE A 80 -6.80 28.91 6.28
C PHE A 80 -6.51 29.87 5.12
N GLY A 81 -7.20 29.73 3.98
CA GLY A 81 -7.00 30.56 2.79
C GLY A 81 -5.70 30.27 2.03
N TRP A 82 -5.06 29.11 2.26
CA TRP A 82 -3.81 28.72 1.58
C TRP A 82 -4.02 28.11 0.20
N THR A 83 -5.22 27.62 -0.09
CA THR A 83 -5.59 27.02 -1.38
C THR A 83 -7.07 27.17 -1.66
N SER A 84 -7.46 27.07 -2.93
CA SER A 84 -8.86 26.98 -3.37
C SER A 84 -9.15 25.55 -3.81
N VAL A 85 -10.21 24.96 -3.29
CA VAL A 85 -10.65 23.61 -3.64
C VAL A 85 -11.85 23.69 -4.58
N GLU A 86 -11.73 23.01 -5.72
CA GLU A 86 -12.85 22.70 -6.58
C GLU A 86 -13.30 21.26 -6.35
N TRP A 87 -14.62 21.06 -6.45
CA TRP A 87 -15.27 19.77 -6.21
C TRP A 87 -15.72 19.19 -7.54
N ASP A 88 -15.21 18.02 -7.90
CA ASP A 88 -15.58 17.30 -9.11
C ASP A 88 -16.15 15.92 -8.75
N PHE A 89 -17.31 15.57 -9.30
CA PHE A 89 -17.88 14.24 -9.12
C PHE A 89 -17.49 13.35 -10.28
N SER A 90 -16.40 12.61 -10.09
CA SER A 90 -15.82 11.72 -11.11
C SER A 90 -15.42 10.38 -10.50
N PHE A 91 -15.37 9.34 -11.33
CA PHE A 91 -15.03 7.96 -10.91
C PHE A 91 -15.91 7.40 -9.77
N GLY A 92 -17.13 7.92 -9.61
CA GLY A 92 -18.09 7.52 -8.57
C GLY A 92 -17.77 8.06 -7.17
N SER A 93 -16.99 9.14 -7.06
CA SER A 93 -16.67 9.81 -5.79
C SER A 93 -16.52 11.32 -5.98
N PHE A 94 -16.63 12.08 -4.88
CA PHE A 94 -16.22 13.48 -4.87
C PHE A 94 -14.71 13.58 -4.78
N ASN A 95 -14.10 14.13 -5.82
CA ASN A 95 -12.67 14.41 -5.90
C ASN A 95 -12.42 15.91 -5.68
N ILE A 96 -11.25 16.19 -5.13
CA ILE A 96 -10.76 17.53 -4.87
C ILE A 96 -9.66 17.84 -5.89
N THR A 97 -9.84 18.94 -6.61
CA THR A 97 -8.80 19.52 -7.47
C THR A 97 -8.35 20.86 -6.86
N SER A 98 -7.04 21.04 -6.75
CA SER A 98 -6.41 22.32 -6.37
C SER A 98 -4.93 22.27 -6.73
N GLY A 99 -4.30 23.43 -6.98
CA GLY A 99 -2.86 23.46 -7.29
C GLY A 99 -1.96 22.87 -6.19
N LEU A 100 -2.40 22.87 -4.93
CA LEU A 100 -1.72 22.14 -3.84
C LEU A 100 -2.11 20.66 -3.80
N ALA A 101 -3.34 20.30 -4.17
CA ALA A 101 -3.79 18.91 -4.21
C ALA A 101 -3.05 18.11 -5.27
N ASP A 102 -2.75 18.70 -6.43
CA ASP A 102 -2.03 18.01 -7.51
C ASP A 102 -0.58 17.69 -7.08
N ASN A 103 0.13 18.69 -6.54
CA ASN A 103 1.47 18.50 -6.00
C ASN A 103 1.51 17.53 -4.80
N LEU A 104 0.50 17.59 -3.93
CA LEU A 104 0.41 16.70 -2.77
C LEU A 104 0.01 15.27 -3.17
N ALA A 105 -0.80 15.11 -4.21
CA ALA A 105 -1.14 13.80 -4.77
C ALA A 105 0.11 13.11 -5.32
N ASP A 106 0.94 13.82 -6.09
CA ASP A 106 2.22 13.29 -6.58
C ASP A 106 3.20 12.97 -5.44
N ALA A 107 3.31 13.87 -4.46
CA ALA A 107 4.17 13.66 -3.29
C ALA A 107 3.68 12.52 -2.39
N SER A 108 2.37 12.28 -2.32
CA SER A 108 1.77 11.29 -1.42
C SER A 108 2.29 9.88 -1.66
N PHE A 109 2.58 9.55 -2.92
CA PHE A 109 3.16 8.26 -3.29
C PHE A 109 4.55 8.07 -2.68
N TYR A 110 5.42 9.07 -2.81
CA TYR A 110 6.77 9.05 -2.25
C TYR A 110 6.76 9.06 -0.72
N ILE A 111 5.91 9.89 -0.10
CA ILE A 111 5.76 9.98 1.35
C ILE A 111 5.31 8.62 1.91
N MET A 112 4.28 8.01 1.31
CA MET A 112 3.79 6.69 1.71
C MET A 112 4.87 5.63 1.56
N GLY A 113 5.61 5.63 0.45
CA GLY A 113 6.72 4.71 0.21
C GLY A 113 7.81 4.82 1.28
N LEU A 114 8.22 6.04 1.64
CA LEU A 114 9.21 6.29 2.69
C LEU A 114 8.72 5.84 4.07
N VAL A 115 7.47 6.15 4.42
CA VAL A 115 6.86 5.74 5.69
C VAL A 115 6.80 4.21 5.78
N LEU A 116 6.46 3.52 4.69
CA LEU A 116 6.44 2.05 4.64
C LEU A 116 7.84 1.46 4.82
N ILE A 117 8.85 1.97 4.12
CA ILE A 117 10.24 1.53 4.26
C ILE A 117 10.70 1.70 5.70
N PHE A 118 10.42 2.86 6.31
CA PHE A 118 10.76 3.14 7.69
C PHE A 118 10.06 2.18 8.66
N ALA A 119 8.76 1.93 8.47
CA ALA A 119 8.00 0.99 9.28
C ALA A 119 8.57 -0.44 9.18
N TYR A 120 8.95 -0.88 7.98
CA TYR A 120 9.58 -2.19 7.78
C TYR A 120 10.96 -2.26 8.42
N ALA A 121 11.77 -1.20 8.32
CA ALA A 121 13.07 -1.12 8.98
C ALA A 121 12.93 -1.23 10.50
N LEU A 122 12.00 -0.48 11.10
CA LEU A 122 11.71 -0.57 12.53
C LEU A 122 11.25 -1.97 12.94
N PHE A 123 10.33 -2.57 12.17
CA PHE A 123 9.84 -3.92 12.43
C PHE A 123 10.97 -4.95 12.40
N THR A 124 11.84 -4.90 11.38
CA THR A 124 12.99 -5.81 11.25
C THR A 124 13.97 -5.64 12.42
N TYR A 125 14.24 -4.40 12.83
CA TYR A 125 15.14 -4.08 13.93
C TYR A 125 14.60 -4.64 15.26
N GLN A 126 13.32 -4.38 15.56
CA GLN A 126 12.69 -4.88 16.79
C GLN A 126 12.65 -6.41 16.81
N LEU A 127 12.33 -7.04 15.69
CA LEU A 127 12.23 -8.50 15.60
C LEU A 127 13.60 -9.18 15.80
N ARG A 128 14.66 -8.65 15.19
CA ARG A 128 16.04 -9.15 15.40
C ARG A 128 16.49 -8.96 16.86
N LYS A 129 16.18 -7.81 17.47
CA LYS A 129 16.50 -7.55 18.87
C LYS A 129 15.86 -8.61 19.79
N GLN A 130 14.59 -8.95 19.55
CA GLN A 130 13.89 -9.97 20.34
C GLN A 130 14.49 -11.36 20.19
N GLU A 131 14.90 -11.77 18.98
CA GLU A 131 15.55 -13.06 18.75
C GLU A 131 16.90 -13.15 19.47
N ILE A 132 17.71 -12.08 19.43
CA ILE A 132 19.00 -12.03 20.13
C ILE A 132 18.79 -12.13 21.64
N THR A 133 17.82 -11.41 22.21
CA THR A 133 17.52 -11.48 23.65
C THR A 133 17.10 -12.88 24.08
N LYS A 134 16.30 -13.59 23.28
CA LYS A 134 15.87 -14.97 23.59
C LYS A 134 17.04 -15.96 23.64
N LEU A 135 17.97 -15.86 22.69
CA LEU A 135 19.17 -16.72 22.67
C LEU A 135 20.04 -16.50 23.92
N GLY A 136 20.24 -15.24 24.32
CA GLY A 136 21.02 -14.91 25.52
C GLY A 136 20.40 -15.36 26.84
N THR A 137 19.08 -15.53 26.91
CA THR A 137 18.41 -16.11 28.09
C THR A 137 18.49 -17.63 28.16
N ASP A 138 18.47 -18.32 27.00
CA ASP A 138 18.60 -19.79 26.95
C ASP A 138 20.02 -20.26 27.32
N ASP A 139 21.07 -19.48 27.00
CA ASP A 139 22.46 -19.82 27.35
C ASP A 139 22.78 -19.67 28.87
N THR A 140 21.86 -19.12 29.66
CA THR A 140 22.06 -18.88 31.12
C THR A 140 21.30 -19.86 32.03
N GLN A 141 20.57 -20.82 31.47
CA GLN A 141 19.91 -21.92 32.21
C GLN A 141 20.64 -23.24 32.01
#